data_AF-A0A9D6I6J9-F1
#
_entry.id   AF-A0A9D6I6J9-F1
#
_cell.length_a   1.000
_cell.length_b   1.000
_cell.length_c   1.000
_cell.angle_alpha   90.00
_cell.angle_beta   90.00
_cell.angle_gamma   90.00
#
_symmetry.space_group_name_H-M   'P 1'
#
loop_
_entity.id
_entity.type
_entity.pdbx_description
1 polymer ?
#
loop_
_entity_poly.entity_id
_entity_poly.type
_entity_poly.pdbx_seq_one_letter_code
_entity_poly.pdbx_strand_id
1 'polypeptide(L)' 'RGAQLIVTVSGSGFQAGATANFGERVMVQGVTFVSSSQLDVRIKIHPKATPGPRDVTVTNPDGLSGTKASCFAVN' A
#
# COMPACT_ATOMS: atom_id res chain seq x y z
N ARG A 1 -16.59 -8.33 1.61
CA ARG A 1 -15.86 -9.49 1.03
C ARG A 1 -14.41 -9.43 1.52
N GLY A 2 -13.85 -10.54 2.02
CA GLY A 2 -12.43 -10.64 2.41
C GLY A 2 -11.52 -10.94 1.22
N ALA A 3 -11.64 -10.15 0.15
CA ALA A 3 -10.89 -10.36 -1.08
C ALA A 3 -9.43 -9.95 -0.90
N GLN A 4 -8.52 -10.80 -1.35
CA GLN A 4 -7.11 -10.48 -1.51
C GLN A 4 -6.96 -9.73 -2.83
N LEU A 5 -6.39 -8.53 -2.77
CA LEU A 5 -6.09 -7.69 -3.93
C LEU A 5 -4.58 -7.52 -4.05
N ILE A 6 -4.10 -7.40 -5.28
CA ILE A 6 -2.75 -6.91 -5.58
C ILE A 6 -2.90 -5.48 -6.07
N VAL A 7 -2.24 -4.54 -5.41
CA VAL A 7 -2.20 -3.12 -5.77
C VAL A 7 -0.79 -2.77 -6.19
N THR A 8 -0.64 -2.27 -7.41
CA THR A 8 0.62 -1.71 -7.90
C THR A 8 0.76 -0.28 -7.40
N VAL A 9 1.85 -0.01 -6.69
CA VAL A 9 2.22 1.32 -6.18
C VAL A 9 3.38 1.83 -7.02
N SER A 10 3.11 2.87 -7.82
CA SER A 10 4.12 3.56 -8.61
C SER A 10 4.68 4.78 -7.86
N GLY A 11 5.99 4.98 -7.94
CA GLY A 11 6.69 6.07 -7.25
C GLY A 11 8.15 6.17 -7.68
N SER A 12 9.01 6.62 -6.78
CA SER A 12 10.46 6.70 -6.97
C SER A 12 11.19 6.48 -5.65
N GLY A 13 12.42 5.98 -5.73
CA GLY A 13 13.29 5.77 -4.56
C GLY A 13 12.88 4.58 -3.67
N PHE A 14 12.07 3.65 -4.15
CA PHE A 14 11.73 2.44 -3.37
C PHE A 14 12.94 1.54 -3.19
N GLN A 15 12.96 0.81 -2.08
CA GLN A 15 14.00 -0.14 -1.73
C GLN A 15 13.41 -1.53 -1.45
N ALA A 16 14.20 -2.58 -1.66
CA ALA A 16 13.83 -3.92 -1.27
C ALA A 16 13.61 -3.99 0.25
N GLY A 17 12.49 -4.55 0.69
CA GLY A 17 12.08 -4.54 2.10
C GLY A 17 11.20 -3.35 2.51
N ALA A 18 10.81 -2.49 1.56
CA ALA A 18 9.82 -1.46 1.81
C ALA A 18 8.51 -2.05 2.34
N THR A 19 7.87 -1.31 3.24
CA THR A 19 6.54 -1.61 3.80
C THR A 19 5.52 -0.58 3.31
N ALA A 20 4.25 -0.96 3.30
CA ALA A 20 3.18 -0.06 2.86
C ALA A 20 2.03 -0.05 3.87
N ASN A 21 1.31 1.07 3.92
CA ASN A 21 0.12 1.27 4.73
C ASN A 21 -0.97 1.92 3.86
N PHE A 22 -2.17 1.36 3.88
CA PHE A 22 -3.34 1.77 3.07
C PHE A 22 -4.47 2.35 3.94
N GLY A 23 -4.17 2.67 5.20
CA GLY A 23 -5.10 3.17 6.18
C GLY A 23 -5.81 2.07 6.98
N GLU A 24 -6.72 2.49 7.85
CA GLU A 24 -7.41 1.59 8.76
C GLU A 24 -8.20 0.51 8.04
N ARG A 25 -8.24 -0.69 8.65
CA ARG A 25 -9.03 -1.83 8.17
C ARG A 25 -8.62 -2.34 6.76
N VAL A 26 -7.45 -1.96 6.28
CA VAL A 26 -6.77 -2.57 5.15
C VAL A 26 -5.51 -3.27 5.67
N MET A 27 -5.48 -4.60 5.61
CA MET A 27 -4.34 -5.38 6.06
C MET A 27 -3.37 -5.61 4.90
N VAL A 28 -2.11 -5.22 5.05
CA VAL A 28 -1.05 -5.57 4.10
C VAL A 28 -0.53 -6.97 4.42
N GLN A 29 -0.63 -7.87 3.46
CA GLN A 29 -0.18 -9.26 3.58
C GLN A 29 1.27 -9.43 3.09
N GLY A 30 1.73 -8.54 2.21
CA GLY A 30 3.12 -8.52 1.75
C GLY A 30 3.37 -7.44 0.70
N VAL A 31 4.62 -6.99 0.62
CA VAL A 31 5.11 -6.03 -0.37
C VAL A 31 6.18 -6.71 -1.19
N THR A 32 6.02 -6.71 -2.51
CA THR A 32 7.02 -7.22 -3.46
C THR A 32 7.69 -6.03 -4.12
N PHE A 33 9.00 -5.92 -3.95
CA PHE A 33 9.80 -4.92 -4.65
C PHE A 33 10.01 -5.36 -6.10
N VAL A 34 9.48 -4.58 -7.05
CA VAL A 34 9.65 -4.83 -8.49
C VAL A 34 10.81 -4.01 -9.02
N SER A 35 10.83 -2.70 -8.67
CA SER A 35 11.89 -1.77 -9.03
C SER A 35 11.90 -0.56 -8.09
N SER A 36 12.90 0.31 -8.22
CA SER A 36 12.96 1.58 -7.46
C SER A 36 11.80 2.53 -7.75
N SER A 37 10.96 2.24 -8.75
CA SER A 37 9.77 3.00 -9.10
C SER A 37 8.46 2.22 -8.98
N GLN A 38 8.50 0.94 -8.59
CA GLN A 38 7.31 0.11 -8.51
C GLN A 38 7.36 -0.93 -7.38
N LEU A 39 6.27 -1.01 -6.63
CA LEU A 39 5.98 -2.06 -5.66
C LEU A 39 4.66 -2.74 -6.02
N ASP A 40 4.58 -4.05 -5.81
CA ASP A 40 3.32 -4.79 -5.83
C ASP A 40 2.94 -5.17 -4.39
N VAL A 41 1.82 -4.63 -3.92
CA VAL A 41 1.35 -4.82 -2.54
C VAL A 41 0.15 -5.76 -2.53
N ARG A 42 0.26 -6.85 -1.79
CA ARG A 42 -0.88 -7.74 -1.49
C ARG A 42 -1.61 -7.21 -0.27
N ILE A 43 -2.88 -6.90 -0.42
CA ILE A 43 -3.73 -6.37 0.64
C ILE A 43 -5.01 -7.19 0.81
N LYS A 44 -5.59 -7.12 2.00
CA LYS A 44 -6.91 -7.65 2.32
C LYS A 44 -7.75 -6.55 2.97
N ILE A 45 -8.86 -6.20 2.34
CA ILE A 45 -9.78 -5.18 2.84
C ILE A 45 -10.79 -5.83 3.78
N HIS A 46 -10.92 -5.31 5.00
CA HIS A 46 -11.92 -5.80 5.94
C HIS A 46 -13.34 -5.46 5.44
N PRO A 47 -14.34 -6.34 5.60
CA PRO A 47 -15.71 -6.09 5.12
C PRO A 47 -16.40 -4.84 5.72
N LYS A 48 -15.92 -4.38 6.88
CA LYS A 48 -16.38 -3.16 7.56
C LYS A 48 -15.46 -1.94 7.32
N ALA A 49 -14.57 -1.99 6.34
CA ALA A 49 -13.80 -0.82 5.96
C ALA A 49 -14.75 0.23 5.39
N THR A 50 -14.68 1.46 5.89
CA THR A 50 -15.50 2.56 5.38
C THR A 50 -15.13 2.81 3.91
N PRO A 51 -16.08 2.92 2.98
CA PRO A 51 -15.75 3.33 1.62
C PRO A 51 -15.13 4.74 1.56
N GLY A 52 -14.42 5.04 0.48
CA GLY A 52 -13.85 6.36 0.21
C GLY A 52 -12.33 6.37 0.00
N PRO A 53 -11.78 7.55 -0.31
CA PRO A 53 -10.36 7.71 -0.57
C PRO A 53 -9.51 7.44 0.67
N ARG A 54 -8.28 7.00 0.43
CA ARG A 54 -7.28 6.61 1.42
C ARG A 54 -5.92 7.09 0.96
N ASP A 55 -5.16 7.53 1.96
CA ASP A 55 -3.76 7.85 1.79
C ASP A 55 -2.95 6.55 1.81
N VAL A 56 -1.93 6.48 0.96
CA VAL A 56 -0.99 5.37 0.94
C VAL A 56 0.37 5.89 1.37
N THR A 57 0.92 5.28 2.40
CA THR A 57 2.27 5.55 2.89
C THR A 57 3.16 4.37 2.60
N VAL A 58 4.33 4.62 2.03
CA VAL A 58 5.40 3.63 1.86
C VAL A 58 6.57 4.04 2.73
N THR A 59 7.13 3.08 3.48
CA THR A 59 8.31 3.28 4.33
C THR A 59 9.42 2.33 3.89
N ASN A 60 10.58 2.89 3.54
CA ASN A 60 11.77 2.14 3.18
C ASN A 60 12.56 1.69 4.43
N PRO A 61 13.45 0.69 4.30
CA PRO A 61 14.29 0.22 5.42
C PRO A 61 15.26 1.27 5.98
N ASP A 62 15.61 2.29 5.20
CA ASP A 62 16.41 3.45 5.66
C ASP A 62 15.64 4.41 6.58
N GLY A 63 14.36 4.14 6.81
CA GLY A 63 13.47 4.96 7.65
C GLY A 63 12.81 6.11 6.90
N LEU A 64 13.13 6.35 5.63
CA LEU A 64 12.45 7.34 4.82
C LEU A 64 11.07 6.84 4.40
N SER A 65 10.11 7.75 4.40
CA SER A 65 8.74 7.45 4.00
C SER A 65 8.18 8.50 3.06
N GLY A 66 7.28 8.06 2.18
CA GLY A 66 6.52 8.90 1.28
C GLY A 66 5.03 8.59 1.41
N THR A 67 4.21 9.63 1.53
CA THR A 67 2.76 9.50 1.57
C THR A 67 2.17 10.15 0.33
N LYS A 68 1.29 9.43 -0.36
CA LYS A 68 0.45 9.99 -1.41
C LYS A 68 -0.98 10.03 -0.93
N ALA A 69 -1.51 11.24 -0.81
CA ALA A 69 -2.86 11.45 -0.31
C ALA A 69 -3.91 10.99 -1.32
N SER A 70 -4.98 10.35 -0.83
CA SER A 70 -6.18 9.99 -1.58
C SER A 70 -5.94 9.22 -2.90
N CYS A 71 -4.86 8.43 -2.99
CA CYS A 71 -4.51 7.70 -4.21
C CYS A 71 -5.07 6.27 -4.26
N PHE A 72 -5.64 5.78 -3.17
CA PHE A 72 -6.34 4.50 -3.10
C PHE A 72 -7.79 4.74 -2.68
N ALA A 73 -8.75 3.97 -3.19
CA ALA A 73 -10.15 4.09 -2.80
C ALA A 73 -10.71 2.72 -2.42
N VAL A 74 -11.37 2.65 -1.27
CA VAL A 74 -12.18 1.50 -0.87
C VAL A 74 -13.59 1.70 -1.41
N ASN A 75 -14.08 0.74 -2.19
CA ASN A 75 -15.44 0.74 -2.77
C ASN A 75 -16.23 -0.47 -2.28
#